data_AF-B5FXI0-F1
#
_entry.id   AF-B5FXI0-F1
#
_cell.length_a   1.000
_cell.length_b   1.000
_cell.length_c   1.000
_cell.angle_alpha   90.00
_cell.angle_beta   90.00
_cell.angle_gamma   90.00
#
_symmetry.space_group_name_H-M   'P 1'
#
loop_
_entity.id
_entity.type
_entity.pdbx_description
1 polymer ?
#
loop_
_entity_poly.entity_id
_entity_poly.type
_entity_poly.pdbx_seq_one_letter_code
_entity_poly.pdbx_strand_id
1 'polypeptide(L)'
;MITSAAGIISLLDEEEPQLKEFALHKLNAVVNDFWAEISESVDKIEVLYEDEGFRSRQFAALVASKVFYHLGAFEESLNYALGAGDLFNVNDNSEYVETIIAKCIDHYTKQCVENAELPEGEKKPVDERLEGIVNKMFQRCLDDHKYKQAIGIALETRRLDIFEKTILESNDVPGMLAYSLKLCMSLMQNKQFRNKVLRVLVKIYMNLEKPDFINVCQCLIFLDDPQAVSDILEKLVKDDNLLMAYQICFDLYESASQQFLSSVIQNLRTVGTPIASVPGS
;
A
#
# COMPACT_ATOMS: atom_id res chain seq x y z
N MET A 1 31.05 -23.17 23.81
CA MET A 1 31.07 -21.76 23.38
C MET A 1 31.93 -21.70 22.13
N ILE A 2 31.35 -21.31 21.00
CA ILE A 2 32.13 -21.04 19.79
C ILE A 2 32.77 -19.68 20.04
N THR A 3 34.11 -19.59 20.04
CA THR A 3 34.86 -18.37 20.36
C THR A 3 35.13 -17.49 19.14
N SER A 4 34.92 -17.99 17.92
CA SER A 4 35.10 -17.26 16.66
C SER A 4 34.36 -17.98 15.52
N ALA A 5 33.89 -17.21 14.53
CA ALA A 5 33.28 -17.73 13.32
C ALA A 5 34.32 -18.21 12.28
N ALA A 6 35.62 -17.94 12.47
CA ALA A 6 36.68 -18.26 11.51
C ALA A 6 36.71 -19.74 11.09
N GLY A 7 36.48 -20.66 12.02
CA GLY A 7 36.41 -22.10 11.70
C GLY A 7 35.20 -22.48 10.83
N ILE A 8 34.12 -21.70 10.88
CA ILE A 8 32.93 -21.89 10.04
C ILE A 8 33.15 -21.22 8.68
N ILE A 9 33.81 -20.06 8.65
CA ILE A 9 34.19 -19.35 7.43
C ILE A 9 35.15 -20.20 6.59
N SER A 10 36.12 -20.88 7.22
CA SER A 10 37.04 -21.78 6.52
C SER A 10 36.33 -22.97 5.85
N LEU A 11 35.16 -23.38 6.35
CA LEU A 11 34.37 -24.44 5.72
C LEU A 11 33.68 -23.99 4.43
N LEU A 12 33.55 -22.68 4.19
CA LEU A 12 33.03 -22.14 2.93
C LEU A 12 34.03 -22.30 1.77
N ASP A 13 35.33 -22.44 2.08
CA ASP A 13 36.40 -22.62 1.09
C ASP A 13 36.53 -24.07 0.58
N GLU A 14 35.90 -25.02 1.27
CA GLU A 14 35.92 -26.44 0.87
C GLU A 14 35.11 -26.66 -0.43
N GLU A 15 35.55 -27.58 -1.29
CA GLU A 15 34.88 -27.84 -2.58
C GLU A 15 33.51 -28.54 -2.42
N GLU A 16 33.29 -29.23 -1.30
CA GLU A 16 32.12 -30.08 -1.12
C GLU A 16 30.84 -29.26 -0.80
N PRO A 17 29.77 -29.36 -1.62
CA PRO A 17 28.58 -28.51 -1.46
C PRO A 17 27.82 -28.75 -0.15
N GLN A 18 27.92 -29.96 0.42
CA GLN A 18 27.30 -30.30 1.70
C GLN A 18 27.97 -29.58 2.88
N LEU A 19 29.30 -29.37 2.82
CA LEU A 19 30.03 -28.64 3.84
C LEU A 19 29.67 -27.15 3.80
N LYS A 20 29.52 -26.59 2.60
CA LYS A 20 29.07 -25.21 2.40
C LYS A 20 27.66 -24.99 2.97
N GLU A 21 26.74 -25.91 2.71
CA GLU A 21 25.39 -25.86 3.27
C GLU A 21 25.39 -25.94 4.81
N PHE A 22 26.18 -26.85 5.39
CA PHE A 22 26.33 -26.93 6.84
C PHE A 22 26.94 -25.66 7.45
N ALA A 23 27.94 -25.09 6.78
CA ALA A 23 28.57 -23.83 7.18
C ALA A 23 27.54 -22.69 7.18
N LEU A 24 26.74 -22.56 6.12
CA LEU A 24 25.68 -21.57 6.01
C LEU A 24 24.65 -21.69 7.14
N HIS A 25 24.15 -22.89 7.43
CA HIS A 25 23.21 -23.11 8.54
C HIS A 25 23.78 -22.66 9.88
N LYS A 26 25.05 -22.95 10.12
CA LYS A 26 25.73 -22.57 11.36
C LYS A 26 25.98 -21.07 11.42
N LEU A 27 26.33 -20.43 10.30
CA LEU A 27 26.48 -18.98 10.17
C LEU A 27 25.18 -18.26 10.48
N ASN A 28 24.04 -18.72 9.95
CA ASN A 28 22.73 -18.12 10.22
C ASN A 28 22.36 -18.12 11.72
N ALA A 29 22.83 -19.11 12.49
CA ALA A 29 22.58 -19.18 13.93
C ALA A 29 23.47 -18.22 14.74
N VAL A 30 24.69 -17.96 14.27
CA VAL A 30 25.69 -17.15 14.99
C VAL A 30 25.86 -15.73 14.45
N VAL A 31 25.13 -15.38 13.39
CA VAL A 31 25.25 -14.08 12.69
C VAL A 31 25.03 -12.89 13.61
N ASN A 32 24.14 -13.00 14.60
CA ASN A 32 23.87 -11.88 15.52
C ASN A 32 25.05 -11.57 16.45
N ASP A 33 25.87 -12.57 16.77
CA ASP A 33 27.00 -12.42 17.70
C ASP A 33 28.31 -12.12 16.96
N PHE A 34 28.50 -12.71 15.77
CA PHE A 34 29.76 -12.66 15.02
C PHE A 34 29.63 -11.95 13.66
N TRP A 35 28.65 -11.08 13.46
CA TRP A 35 28.46 -10.36 12.20
C TRP A 35 29.72 -9.62 11.74
N ALA A 36 30.51 -9.07 12.66
CA ALA A 36 31.75 -8.35 12.34
C ALA A 36 32.77 -9.26 11.65
N GLU A 37 33.03 -10.46 12.20
CA GLU A 37 33.94 -11.44 11.59
C GLU A 37 33.38 -11.97 10.25
N ILE A 38 32.07 -12.18 10.17
CA ILE A 38 31.42 -12.69 8.95
C ILE A 38 31.46 -11.64 7.83
N SER A 39 31.36 -10.35 8.18
CA SER A 39 31.38 -9.25 7.21
C SER A 39 32.69 -9.15 6.44
N GLU A 40 33.83 -9.50 7.05
CA GLU A 40 35.13 -9.53 6.38
C GLU A 40 35.22 -10.60 5.28
N SER A 41 34.33 -11.59 5.32
CA SER A 41 34.26 -12.69 4.35
C SER A 41 32.92 -12.75 3.63
N VAL A 42 32.16 -11.64 3.59
CA VAL A 42 30.84 -11.59 2.94
C VAL A 42 30.95 -11.90 1.44
N ASP A 43 32.02 -11.45 0.79
CA ASP A 43 32.30 -11.71 -0.64
C ASP A 43 32.18 -13.20 -0.99
N LYS A 44 32.61 -14.09 -0.09
CA LYS A 44 32.50 -15.55 -0.31
C LYS A 44 31.04 -16.01 -0.34
N ILE A 45 30.19 -15.42 0.51
CA ILE A 45 28.76 -15.72 0.57
C ILE A 45 28.06 -15.17 -0.69
N GLU A 46 28.49 -14.02 -1.18
CA GLU A 46 28.00 -13.44 -2.44
C GLU A 46 28.32 -14.35 -3.63
N VAL A 47 29.56 -14.83 -3.73
CA VAL A 47 29.96 -15.79 -4.78
C VAL A 47 29.12 -17.07 -4.73
N LEU A 48 28.78 -17.56 -3.53
CA LEU A 48 27.89 -18.73 -3.38
C LEU A 48 26.43 -18.45 -3.76
N TYR A 49 25.98 -17.20 -3.63
CA TYR A 49 24.66 -16.78 -4.08
C TYR A 49 24.60 -16.63 -5.60
N GLU A 50 25.67 -16.13 -6.23
CA GLU A 50 25.79 -15.99 -7.68
C GLU A 50 25.91 -17.33 -8.42
N ASP A 51 26.38 -18.39 -7.74
CA ASP A 51 26.46 -19.73 -8.32
C ASP A 51 25.07 -20.38 -8.49
N GLU A 52 24.55 -20.37 -9.72
CA GLU A 52 23.27 -21.01 -10.06
C GLU A 52 23.28 -22.54 -9.89
N GLY A 53 24.46 -23.18 -9.85
CA GLY A 53 24.59 -24.61 -9.60
C GLY A 53 24.42 -24.99 -8.13
N PHE A 54 24.48 -24.02 -7.22
CA PHE A 54 24.39 -24.25 -5.79
C PHE A 54 22.94 -24.37 -5.32
N ARG A 55 22.56 -25.56 -4.84
CA ARG A 55 21.19 -25.86 -4.39
C ARG A 55 20.69 -24.94 -3.28
N SER A 56 21.58 -24.50 -2.40
CA SER A 56 21.23 -23.72 -1.21
C SER A 56 21.55 -22.23 -1.36
N ARG A 57 21.55 -21.70 -2.61
CA ARG A 57 21.80 -20.28 -2.91
C ARG A 57 20.85 -19.33 -2.16
N GLN A 58 19.60 -19.73 -1.98
CA GLN A 58 18.60 -18.95 -1.26
C GLN A 58 19.02 -18.74 0.21
N PHE A 59 19.69 -19.74 0.79
CA PHE A 59 20.17 -19.67 2.16
C PHE A 59 21.40 -18.79 2.28
N ALA A 60 22.30 -18.81 1.28
CA ALA A 60 23.40 -17.86 1.17
C ALA A 60 22.87 -16.41 1.11
N ALA A 61 21.83 -16.16 0.31
CA ALA A 61 21.17 -14.86 0.25
C ALA A 61 20.62 -14.42 1.62
N LEU A 62 19.98 -15.33 2.36
CA LEU A 62 19.45 -15.01 3.69
C LEU A 62 20.56 -14.63 4.68
N VAL A 63 21.69 -15.35 4.67
CA VAL A 63 22.83 -15.04 5.54
C VAL A 63 23.46 -13.71 5.14
N ALA A 64 23.71 -13.48 3.85
CA ALA A 64 24.24 -12.21 3.34
C ALA A 64 23.34 -11.04 3.77
N SER A 65 22.02 -11.18 3.59
CA SER A 65 21.06 -10.15 3.98
C SER A 65 21.13 -9.80 5.46
N LYS A 66 21.28 -10.79 6.35
CA LYS A 66 21.46 -10.55 7.80
C LYS A 66 22.77 -9.86 8.13
N VAL A 67 23.86 -10.17 7.42
CA VAL A 67 25.15 -9.50 7.60
C VAL A 67 25.04 -8.03 7.19
N PHE A 68 24.47 -7.75 6.02
CA PHE A 68 24.24 -6.37 5.54
C PHE A 68 23.28 -5.58 6.44
N TYR A 69 22.29 -6.23 7.04
CA TYR A 69 21.44 -5.62 8.05
C TYR A 69 22.25 -5.10 9.25
N HIS A 70 23.16 -5.91 9.79
CA HIS A 70 24.01 -5.51 10.92
C HIS A 70 25.06 -4.46 10.53
N LEU A 71 25.53 -4.46 9.27
CA LEU A 71 26.41 -3.43 8.72
C LEU A 71 25.68 -2.08 8.50
N GLY A 72 24.35 -2.05 8.55
CA GLY A 72 23.53 -0.87 8.25
C GLY A 72 23.33 -0.60 6.75
N ALA A 73 23.80 -1.50 5.87
CA ALA A 73 23.61 -1.44 4.44
C ALA A 73 22.24 -2.03 4.04
N PHE A 74 21.17 -1.28 4.31
CA PHE A 74 19.80 -1.78 4.16
C PHE A 74 19.38 -2.06 2.70
N GLU A 75 19.93 -1.35 1.72
CA GLU A 75 19.60 -1.57 0.30
C GLU A 75 20.12 -2.93 -0.19
N GLU A 76 21.37 -3.26 0.13
CA GLU A 76 21.97 -4.56 -0.16
C GLU A 76 21.26 -5.67 0.60
N SER A 77 20.97 -5.43 1.89
CA SER A 77 20.19 -6.36 2.71
C SER A 77 18.83 -6.68 2.07
N LEU A 78 18.11 -5.67 1.57
CA LEU A 78 16.83 -5.86 0.88
C LEU A 78 17.00 -6.71 -0.39
N ASN A 79 18.00 -6.44 -1.22
CA ASN A 79 18.25 -7.19 -2.46
C ASN A 79 18.50 -8.69 -2.19
N TYR A 80 19.31 -8.99 -1.17
CA TYR A 80 19.58 -10.36 -0.75
C TYR A 80 18.37 -11.02 -0.07
N ALA A 81 17.56 -10.27 0.69
CA ALA A 81 16.31 -10.79 1.26
C ALA A 81 15.30 -11.17 0.16
N LEU A 82 15.20 -10.36 -0.90
CA LEU A 82 14.40 -10.66 -2.08
C LEU A 82 14.93 -11.91 -2.83
N GLY A 83 16.25 -12.10 -2.85
CA GLY A 83 16.92 -13.27 -3.41
C GLY A 83 16.69 -14.57 -2.61
N ALA A 84 16.45 -14.46 -1.30
CA ALA A 84 16.16 -15.62 -0.44
C ALA A 84 14.78 -16.25 -0.72
N GLY A 85 13.87 -15.53 -1.39
CA GLY A 85 12.56 -16.03 -1.78
C GLY A 85 11.74 -16.54 -0.59
N ASP A 86 11.39 -17.82 -0.60
CA ASP A 86 10.54 -18.43 0.43
C ASP A 86 11.24 -18.62 1.79
N LEU A 87 12.57 -18.53 1.84
CA LEU A 87 13.31 -18.58 3.11
C LEU A 87 13.16 -17.28 3.91
N PHE A 88 12.79 -16.17 3.27
CA PHE A 88 12.45 -14.94 3.97
C PHE A 88 11.00 -15.01 4.48
N ASN A 89 10.85 -15.40 5.75
CA ASN A 89 9.53 -15.52 6.36
C ASN A 89 9.03 -14.18 6.91
N VAL A 90 8.07 -13.58 6.21
CA VAL A 90 7.36 -12.36 6.62
C VAL A 90 6.50 -12.53 7.89
N ASN A 91 6.25 -13.75 8.34
CA ASN A 91 5.49 -14.02 9.58
C ASN A 91 6.37 -14.02 10.83
N ASP A 92 7.70 -14.00 10.68
CA ASP A 92 8.60 -13.98 11.82
C ASP A 92 8.62 -12.58 12.46
N ASN A 93 8.42 -12.51 13.78
CA ASN A 93 8.46 -11.26 14.55
C ASN A 93 9.89 -10.90 15.00
N SER A 94 10.87 -11.07 14.13
CA SER A 94 12.25 -10.69 14.42
C SER A 94 12.49 -9.23 14.05
N GLU A 95 13.33 -8.52 14.82
CA GLU A 95 13.71 -7.13 14.54
C GLU A 95 14.28 -6.97 13.12
N TYR A 96 15.03 -7.98 12.66
CA TYR A 96 15.53 -8.08 11.29
C TYR A 96 14.38 -8.07 10.28
N VAL A 97 13.40 -8.99 10.40
CA VAL A 97 12.28 -9.09 9.45
C VAL A 97 11.44 -7.82 9.48
N GLU A 98 11.13 -7.26 10.66
CA GLU A 98 10.37 -6.01 10.77
C GLU A 98 11.08 -4.84 10.08
N THR A 99 12.40 -4.72 10.26
CA THR A 99 13.18 -3.65 9.63
C THR A 99 13.28 -3.83 8.13
N ILE A 100 13.51 -5.05 7.63
CA ILE A 100 13.58 -5.32 6.20
C ILE A 100 12.23 -5.12 5.52
N ILE A 101 11.12 -5.51 6.16
CA ILE A 101 9.77 -5.23 5.66
C ILE A 101 9.53 -3.71 5.60
N ALA A 102 9.88 -2.96 6.65
CA ALA A 102 9.73 -1.51 6.64
C ALA A 102 10.52 -0.86 5.49
N LYS A 103 11.79 -1.27 5.31
CA LYS A 103 12.63 -0.80 4.19
C LYS A 103 12.10 -1.22 2.82
N CYS A 104 11.55 -2.42 2.71
CA CYS A 104 10.89 -2.91 1.52
C CYS A 104 9.69 -2.03 1.13
N ILE A 105 8.83 -1.71 2.11
CA ILE A 105 7.66 -0.84 1.89
C ILE A 105 8.09 0.58 1.54
N ASP A 106 9.10 1.13 2.21
CA ASP A 106 9.65 2.46 1.90
C ASP A 106 10.17 2.52 0.46
N HIS A 107 10.95 1.51 0.05
CA HIS A 107 11.52 1.43 -1.29
C HIS A 107 10.43 1.24 -2.36
N TYR A 108 9.48 0.33 -2.11
CA TYR A 108 8.33 0.10 -2.99
C TYR A 108 7.48 1.37 -3.13
N THR A 109 7.21 2.07 -2.03
CA THR A 109 6.45 3.32 -2.02
C THR A 109 7.13 4.39 -2.86
N LYS A 110 8.45 4.56 -2.72
CA LYS A 110 9.22 5.50 -3.55
C LYS A 110 9.07 5.18 -5.04
N GLN A 111 9.20 3.91 -5.44
CA GLN A 111 9.02 3.49 -6.83
C GLN A 111 7.59 3.73 -7.33
N CYS A 112 6.57 3.41 -6.54
CA CYS A 112 5.17 3.66 -6.89
C CYS A 112 4.86 5.15 -7.03
N VAL A 113 5.44 6.00 -6.18
CA VAL A 113 5.29 7.46 -6.25
C VAL A 113 5.93 8.02 -7.51
N GLU A 114 7.17 7.62 -7.82
CA GLU A 114 7.88 8.02 -9.05
C GLU A 114 7.11 7.57 -10.29
N ASN A 115 6.71 6.31 -10.36
CA ASN A 115 5.93 5.75 -11.47
C ASN A 115 4.54 6.38 -11.64
N ALA A 116 3.96 6.92 -10.57
CA ALA A 116 2.68 7.61 -10.63
C ALA A 116 2.80 9.06 -11.13
N GLU A 117 4.00 9.65 -11.11
CA GLU A 117 4.30 10.98 -11.66
C GLU A 117 4.75 10.90 -13.14
N LEU A 118 5.28 9.75 -13.55
CA LEU A 118 5.66 9.49 -14.94
C LEU A 118 4.44 9.21 -15.84
N PRO A 119 4.49 9.62 -17.13
CA PRO A 119 3.48 9.24 -18.12
C PRO A 119 3.47 7.73 -18.36
N GLU A 120 2.32 7.18 -18.78
CA GLU A 120 2.09 5.72 -18.86
C GLU A 120 3.10 4.95 -19.72
N GLY A 121 3.75 5.60 -20.68
CA GLY A 121 4.78 4.99 -21.53
C GLY A 121 6.19 4.91 -20.91
N GLU A 122 6.44 5.57 -19.77
CA GLU A 122 7.76 5.65 -19.12
C GLU A 122 7.80 4.97 -17.74
N LYS A 123 6.72 4.31 -17.34
CA LYS A 123 6.65 3.61 -16.06
C LYS A 123 7.68 2.48 -16.01
N LYS A 124 8.55 2.52 -15.01
CA LYS A 124 9.54 1.47 -14.78
C LYS A 124 8.82 0.25 -14.20
N PRO A 125 9.13 -0.98 -14.68
CA PRO A 125 8.59 -2.18 -14.05
C PRO A 125 9.09 -2.25 -12.60
N VAL A 126 8.16 -2.45 -11.66
CA VAL A 126 8.49 -2.72 -10.27
C VAL A 126 8.91 -4.20 -10.17
N ASP A 127 9.92 -4.50 -9.36
CA ASP A 127 10.37 -5.87 -9.14
C ASP A 127 9.23 -6.71 -8.54
N GLU A 128 8.87 -7.80 -9.20
CA GLU A 128 7.79 -8.71 -8.77
C GLU A 128 8.05 -9.28 -7.38
N ARG A 129 9.32 -9.46 -6.99
CA ARG A 129 9.70 -9.94 -5.66
C ARG A 129 9.36 -8.92 -4.58
N LEU A 130 9.60 -7.65 -4.88
CA LEU A 130 9.30 -6.53 -3.98
C LEU A 130 7.78 -6.43 -3.79
N GLU A 131 7.03 -6.49 -4.88
CA GLU A 131 5.58 -6.52 -4.84
C GLU A 131 5.05 -7.75 -4.08
N GLY A 132 5.68 -8.91 -4.28
CA GLY A 132 5.36 -10.15 -3.58
C GLY A 132 5.47 -10.03 -2.05
N ILE A 133 6.53 -9.44 -1.53
CA ILE A 133 6.69 -9.21 -0.08
C ILE A 133 5.61 -8.28 0.44
N VAL A 134 5.36 -7.17 -0.25
CA VAL A 134 4.33 -6.20 0.14
C VAL A 134 2.93 -6.85 0.12
N ASN A 135 2.62 -7.67 -0.89
CA ASN A 135 1.37 -8.44 -0.96
C ASN A 135 1.22 -9.44 0.20
N LYS A 136 2.28 -10.17 0.56
CA LYS A 136 2.24 -11.06 1.74
C LYS A 136 2.02 -10.26 3.03
N MET A 137 2.59 -9.06 3.13
CA MET A 137 2.39 -8.16 4.27
C MET A 137 0.92 -7.69 4.36
N PHE A 138 0.31 -7.32 3.23
CA PHE A 138 -1.12 -7.00 3.18
C PHE A 138 -1.99 -8.17 3.63
N GLN A 139 -1.72 -9.39 3.13
CA GLN A 139 -2.43 -10.60 3.56
C GLN A 139 -2.31 -10.79 5.07
N ARG A 140 -1.09 -10.70 5.61
CA ARG A 140 -0.85 -10.79 7.06
C ARG A 140 -1.66 -9.75 7.84
N CYS A 141 -1.73 -8.51 7.37
CA CYS A 141 -2.51 -7.46 8.02
C CYS A 141 -4.02 -7.73 7.96
N LEU A 142 -4.52 -8.34 6.88
CA LEU A 142 -5.93 -8.73 6.74
C LEU A 142 -6.24 -9.91 7.68
N ASP A 143 -5.38 -10.93 7.73
CA ASP A 143 -5.51 -12.09 8.60
C ASP A 143 -5.45 -11.71 10.09
N ASP A 144 -4.58 -10.77 10.46
CA ASP A 144 -4.45 -10.21 11.81
C ASP A 144 -5.58 -9.21 12.15
N HIS A 145 -6.54 -8.96 11.23
CA HIS A 145 -7.62 -7.98 11.38
C HIS A 145 -7.13 -6.54 11.63
N LYS A 146 -5.91 -6.21 11.20
CA LYS A 146 -5.28 -4.89 11.31
C LYS A 146 -5.62 -3.99 10.12
N TYR A 147 -6.91 -3.80 9.85
CA TYR A 147 -7.41 -3.05 8.69
C TYR A 147 -6.89 -1.60 8.62
N LYS A 148 -6.73 -0.92 9.77
CA LYS A 148 -6.19 0.45 9.81
C LYS A 148 -4.75 0.53 9.28
N GLN A 149 -3.94 -0.47 9.61
CA GLN A 149 -2.55 -0.55 9.14
C GLN A 149 -2.52 -0.86 7.64
N ALA A 150 -3.33 -1.83 7.19
CA ALA A 150 -3.48 -2.14 5.76
C ALA A 150 -3.93 -0.92 4.94
N ILE A 151 -4.89 -0.12 5.44
CA ILE A 151 -5.30 1.14 4.80
C ILE A 151 -4.12 2.12 4.71
N GLY A 152 -3.34 2.29 5.78
CA GLY A 152 -2.16 3.16 5.77
C GLY A 152 -1.18 2.79 4.66
N ILE A 153 -0.80 1.51 4.60
CA ILE A 153 0.16 1.00 3.61
C ILE A 153 -0.44 1.10 2.19
N ALA A 154 -1.73 0.80 2.01
CA ALA A 154 -2.39 0.91 0.70
C ALA A 154 -2.38 2.36 0.17
N LEU A 155 -2.54 3.34 1.07
CA LEU A 155 -2.49 4.75 0.72
C LEU A 155 -1.06 5.23 0.44
N GLU A 156 -0.07 4.79 1.22
CA GLU A 156 1.35 5.10 1.00
C GLU A 156 1.82 4.54 -0.35
N THR A 157 1.52 3.27 -0.61
CA THR A 157 1.86 2.57 -1.85
C THR A 157 1.02 2.98 -3.07
N ARG A 158 0.05 3.89 -2.89
CA ARG A 158 -0.89 4.36 -3.93
C ARG A 158 -1.72 3.25 -4.58
N ARG A 159 -1.99 2.17 -3.86
CA ARG A 159 -2.74 0.99 -4.32
C ARG A 159 -4.20 1.03 -3.91
N LEU A 160 -5.02 1.57 -4.82
CA LEU A 160 -6.46 1.75 -4.60
C LEU A 160 -7.24 0.42 -4.62
N ASP A 161 -6.70 -0.59 -5.30
CA ASP A 161 -7.23 -1.96 -5.34
C ASP A 161 -7.26 -2.59 -3.95
N ILE A 162 -6.14 -2.54 -3.22
CA ILE A 162 -6.09 -3.07 -1.85
C ILE A 162 -6.88 -2.18 -0.90
N PHE A 163 -6.83 -0.86 -1.10
CA PHE A 163 -7.60 0.05 -0.27
C PHE A 163 -9.10 -0.27 -0.31
N GLU A 164 -9.68 -0.44 -1.51
CA GLU A 164 -11.08 -0.84 -1.68
C GLU A 164 -11.35 -2.22 -1.05
N LYS A 165 -10.47 -3.20 -1.33
CA LYS A 165 -10.59 -4.55 -0.77
C LYS A 165 -10.56 -4.56 0.77
N THR A 166 -9.64 -3.83 1.37
CA THR A 166 -9.43 -3.79 2.83
C THR A 166 -10.65 -3.21 3.55
N ILE A 167 -11.29 -2.19 2.96
CA ILE A 167 -12.51 -1.60 3.51
C ILE A 167 -13.66 -2.62 3.46
N LEU A 168 -13.82 -3.31 2.32
CA LEU A 168 -14.93 -4.26 2.12
C LEU A 168 -14.77 -5.55 2.94
N GLU A 169 -13.54 -6.01 3.17
CA GLU A 169 -13.26 -7.18 4.02
C GLU A 169 -13.29 -6.86 5.52
N SER A 170 -13.39 -5.59 5.90
CA SER A 170 -13.42 -5.19 7.30
C SER A 170 -14.76 -5.48 7.96
N ASN A 171 -14.72 -5.90 9.23
CA ASN A 171 -15.92 -6.11 10.05
C ASN A 171 -16.66 -4.78 10.38
N ASP A 172 -15.99 -3.64 10.20
CA ASP A 172 -16.51 -2.29 10.49
C ASP A 172 -16.29 -1.36 9.29
N VAL A 173 -17.05 -1.61 8.22
CA VAL A 173 -17.01 -0.81 6.98
C VAL A 173 -17.26 0.69 7.26
N PRO A 174 -18.29 1.09 8.06
CA PRO A 174 -18.53 2.51 8.34
C PRO A 174 -17.37 3.18 9.07
N GLY A 175 -16.77 2.50 10.06
CA GLY A 175 -15.61 3.02 10.79
C GLY A 175 -14.36 3.14 9.91
N MET A 176 -14.12 2.17 9.02
CA MET A 176 -12.99 2.24 8.07
C MET A 176 -13.16 3.35 7.03
N LEU A 177 -14.38 3.59 6.57
CA LEU A 177 -14.70 4.71 5.66
C LEU A 177 -14.46 6.07 6.33
N ALA A 178 -14.94 6.25 7.56
CA ALA A 178 -14.72 7.48 8.32
C ALA A 178 -13.22 7.71 8.63
N TYR A 179 -12.50 6.65 9.00
CA TYR A 179 -11.06 6.69 9.20
C TYR A 179 -10.32 7.09 7.92
N SER A 180 -10.68 6.48 6.79
CA SER A 180 -10.06 6.76 5.49
C SER A 180 -10.30 8.19 5.04
N LEU A 181 -11.53 8.70 5.21
CA LEU A 181 -11.86 10.10 4.90
C LEU A 181 -11.00 11.06 5.74
N LYS A 182 -10.85 10.79 7.03
CA LYS A 182 -9.98 11.60 7.91
C LYS A 182 -8.53 11.61 7.43
N LEU A 183 -7.97 10.45 7.06
CA LEU A 183 -6.61 10.36 6.50
C LEU A 183 -6.48 11.15 5.19
N CYS A 184 -7.49 11.07 4.31
CA CYS A 184 -7.52 11.85 3.07
C CYS A 184 -7.47 13.36 3.33
N MET A 185 -8.15 13.84 4.37
CA MET A 185 -8.15 15.28 4.69
C MET A 185 -6.87 15.74 5.36
N SER A 186 -6.27 14.94 6.25
CA SER A 186 -5.15 15.40 7.08
C SER A 186 -3.77 15.07 6.52
N LEU A 187 -3.61 13.97 5.79
CA LEU A 187 -2.28 13.44 5.41
C LEU A 187 -1.97 13.61 3.91
N MET A 188 -2.99 13.68 3.04
CA MET A 188 -2.75 13.68 1.59
C MET A 188 -2.46 15.08 1.03
N GLN A 189 -1.17 15.31 0.74
CA GLN A 189 -0.70 16.55 0.11
C GLN A 189 -0.96 16.60 -1.40
N ASN A 190 -0.87 15.47 -2.10
CA ASN A 190 -1.08 15.42 -3.55
C ASN A 190 -2.57 15.46 -3.90
N LYS A 191 -3.04 16.57 -4.48
CA LYS A 191 -4.44 16.78 -4.89
C LYS A 191 -4.95 15.74 -5.88
N GLN A 192 -4.13 15.34 -6.86
CA GLN A 192 -4.56 14.37 -7.87
C GLN A 192 -4.81 13.00 -7.24
N PHE A 193 -3.89 12.54 -6.39
CA PHE A 193 -4.05 11.27 -5.69
C PHE A 193 -5.22 11.31 -4.70
N ARG A 194 -5.34 12.38 -3.91
CA ARG A 194 -6.47 12.60 -3.02
C ARG A 194 -7.82 12.51 -3.75
N ASN A 195 -7.91 13.10 -4.94
CA ASN A 195 -9.13 13.01 -5.75
C ASN A 195 -9.41 11.58 -6.23
N LYS A 196 -8.39 10.77 -6.55
CA LYS A 196 -8.61 9.36 -6.88
C LYS A 196 -9.15 8.58 -5.68
N VAL A 197 -8.60 8.79 -4.48
CA VAL A 197 -9.08 8.12 -3.26
C VAL A 197 -10.50 8.54 -2.91
N LEU A 198 -10.82 9.83 -2.97
CA LEU A 198 -12.17 10.34 -2.70
C LEU A 198 -13.21 9.74 -3.68
N ARG A 199 -12.86 9.55 -4.95
CA ARG A 199 -13.76 8.87 -5.92
C ARG A 199 -14.02 7.41 -5.55
N VAL A 200 -13.00 6.70 -5.07
CA VAL A 200 -13.19 5.32 -4.57
C VAL A 200 -14.09 5.32 -3.34
N LEU A 201 -13.88 6.25 -2.39
CA LEU A 201 -14.76 6.39 -1.23
C LEU A 201 -16.21 6.66 -1.63
N VAL A 202 -16.47 7.58 -2.57
CA VAL A 202 -17.82 7.85 -3.09
C VAL A 202 -18.46 6.59 -3.66
N LYS A 203 -17.71 5.81 -4.45
CA LYS A 203 -18.19 4.54 -5.01
C LYS A 203 -18.56 3.55 -3.92
N ILE A 204 -17.74 3.41 -2.88
CA ILE A 204 -18.02 2.49 -1.77
C ILE A 204 -19.25 2.96 -0.98
N TYR A 205 -19.32 4.23 -0.60
CA TYR A 205 -20.46 4.80 0.13
C TYR A 205 -21.79 4.61 -0.62
N MET A 206 -21.78 4.75 -1.95
CA MET A 206 -22.98 4.57 -2.79
C MET A 206 -23.42 3.10 -2.93
N ASN A 207 -22.49 2.16 -2.76
CA ASN A 207 -22.74 0.72 -2.88
C ASN A 207 -23.08 0.03 -1.55
N LEU A 208 -23.11 0.77 -0.43
CA LEU A 208 -23.59 0.25 0.85
C LEU A 208 -25.09 -0.09 0.77
N GLU A 209 -25.55 -1.03 1.62
CA GLU A 209 -26.98 -1.38 1.72
C GLU A 209 -27.87 -0.15 1.93
N LYS A 210 -27.36 0.83 2.69
CA LYS A 210 -27.92 2.17 2.84
C LYS A 210 -26.86 3.18 2.44
N PRO A 211 -27.02 3.86 1.29
CA PRO A 211 -26.07 4.87 0.86
C PRO A 211 -25.97 6.02 1.86
N ASP A 212 -24.73 6.37 2.23
CA ASP A 212 -24.44 7.50 3.11
C ASP A 212 -24.26 8.78 2.27
N PHE A 213 -25.39 9.41 1.93
CA PHE A 213 -25.37 10.59 1.08
C PHE A 213 -24.66 11.80 1.71
N ILE A 214 -24.60 11.88 3.04
CA ILE A 214 -23.91 12.98 3.74
C ILE A 214 -22.42 12.90 3.45
N ASN A 215 -21.80 11.74 3.70
CA ASN A 215 -20.38 11.56 3.46
C ASN A 215 -20.03 11.59 1.96
N VAL A 216 -20.93 11.13 1.09
CA VAL A 216 -20.77 11.28 -0.37
C VAL A 216 -20.73 12.75 -0.77
N CYS A 217 -21.69 13.56 -0.32
CA CYS A 217 -21.73 14.98 -0.64
C CYS A 217 -20.51 15.73 -0.09
N GLN A 218 -20.04 15.39 1.12
CA GLN A 218 -18.77 15.92 1.62
C GLN A 218 -17.61 15.59 0.68
N CYS A 219 -17.46 14.33 0.26
CA CYS A 219 -16.41 13.95 -0.70
C CYS A 219 -16.53 14.71 -2.02
N LEU A 220 -17.74 14.93 -2.53
CA LEU A 220 -18.01 15.65 -3.77
C LEU A 220 -17.67 17.14 -3.68
N ILE A 221 -17.87 17.77 -2.52
CA ILE A 221 -17.42 19.16 -2.26
C ILE A 221 -15.89 19.24 -2.42
N PHE A 222 -15.14 18.29 -1.85
CA PHE A 222 -13.67 18.28 -1.98
C PHE A 222 -13.19 17.92 -3.38
N LEU A 223 -13.98 17.15 -4.14
CA LEU A 223 -13.73 16.84 -5.54
C LEU A 223 -14.08 18.00 -6.49
N ASP A 224 -14.80 19.02 -6.00
CA ASP A 224 -15.33 20.14 -6.78
C ASP A 224 -16.23 19.65 -7.93
N ASP A 225 -17.10 18.65 -7.64
CA ASP A 225 -18.05 18.07 -8.59
C ASP A 225 -19.51 18.45 -8.25
N PRO A 226 -19.96 19.65 -8.67
CA PRO A 226 -21.33 20.12 -8.40
C PRO A 226 -22.39 19.38 -9.22
N GLN A 227 -22.02 18.73 -10.33
CA GLN A 227 -22.96 17.96 -11.14
C GLN A 227 -23.40 16.71 -10.40
N ALA A 228 -22.45 15.92 -9.90
CA ALA A 228 -22.77 14.69 -9.16
C ALA A 228 -23.64 14.95 -7.92
N VAL A 229 -23.42 16.07 -7.21
CA VAL A 229 -24.28 16.46 -6.07
C VAL A 229 -25.71 16.78 -6.53
N SER A 230 -25.84 17.46 -7.67
CA SER A 230 -27.15 17.81 -8.24
C SER A 230 -27.94 16.56 -8.62
N ASP A 231 -27.28 15.57 -9.24
CA ASP A 231 -27.90 14.31 -9.63
C ASP A 231 -28.36 13.49 -8.39
N ILE A 232 -27.59 13.53 -7.30
CA ILE A 232 -27.96 12.89 -6.02
C ILE A 232 -29.19 13.57 -5.40
N LEU A 233 -29.21 14.90 -5.36
CA LEU A 233 -30.35 15.66 -4.83
C LEU A 233 -31.61 15.39 -5.66
N GLU A 234 -31.50 15.35 -6.99
CA GLU A 234 -32.62 15.03 -7.87
C GLU A 234 -33.14 13.61 -7.60
N LYS A 235 -32.25 12.63 -7.45
CA LYS A 235 -32.64 11.25 -7.12
C LYS A 235 -33.38 11.18 -5.79
N LEU A 236 -32.89 11.86 -4.74
CA LEU A 236 -33.54 11.87 -3.43
C LEU A 236 -34.92 12.51 -3.45
N VAL A 237 -35.11 13.56 -4.24
CA VAL A 237 -36.42 14.20 -4.42
C VAL A 237 -37.38 13.28 -5.20
N LYS A 238 -36.90 12.58 -6.23
CA LYS A 238 -37.71 11.59 -6.98
C LYS A 238 -38.13 10.41 -6.11
N ASP A 239 -37.28 9.99 -5.18
CA ASP A 239 -37.56 8.91 -4.23
C ASP A 239 -38.39 9.38 -3.01
N ASP A 240 -38.91 10.62 -3.03
CA ASP A 240 -39.67 11.28 -1.94
C ASP A 240 -38.94 11.34 -0.59
N ASN A 241 -37.61 11.24 -0.60
CA ASN A 241 -36.75 11.30 0.58
C ASN A 241 -36.32 12.75 0.87
N LEU A 242 -37.31 13.63 1.03
CA LEU A 242 -37.12 15.08 1.18
C LEU A 242 -36.31 15.44 2.43
N LEU A 243 -36.43 14.68 3.51
CA LEU A 243 -35.69 14.93 4.75
C LEU A 243 -34.17 14.85 4.52
N MET A 244 -33.72 13.80 3.83
CA MET A 244 -32.30 13.60 3.49
C MET A 244 -31.82 14.69 2.54
N ALA A 245 -32.64 15.06 1.54
CA ALA A 245 -32.31 16.16 0.63
C ALA A 245 -32.14 17.49 1.38
N TYR A 246 -33.01 17.80 2.34
CA TYR A 246 -32.86 19.00 3.17
C TYR A 246 -31.57 18.98 4.00
N GLN A 247 -31.24 17.84 4.63
CA GLN A 247 -30.01 17.69 5.40
C GLN A 247 -28.77 17.96 4.53
N ILE A 248 -28.69 17.34 3.36
CA ILE A 248 -27.60 17.57 2.40
C ILE A 248 -27.51 19.05 2.01
N CYS A 249 -28.64 19.70 1.75
CA CYS A 249 -28.66 21.13 1.42
C CYS A 249 -28.12 22.01 2.56
N PHE A 250 -28.43 21.68 3.82
CA PHE A 250 -27.86 22.38 4.98
C PHE A 250 -26.35 22.14 5.09
N ASP A 251 -25.89 20.89 4.97
CA ASP A 251 -24.46 20.55 5.02
C ASP A 251 -23.66 21.22 3.89
N LEU A 252 -24.22 21.28 2.68
CA LEU A 252 -23.64 21.98 1.54
C LEU A 252 -23.50 23.47 1.84
N TYR A 253 -24.51 24.10 2.42
CA TYR A 253 -24.48 25.52 2.74
C TYR A 253 -23.41 25.84 3.80
N GLU A 254 -23.21 24.96 4.78
CA GLU A 254 -22.18 25.14 5.82
C GLU A 254 -20.76 24.84 5.32
N SER A 255 -20.59 23.84 4.45
CA SER A 255 -19.28 23.28 4.11
C SER A 255 -18.74 23.70 2.74
N ALA A 256 -19.59 24.03 1.77
CA ALA A 256 -19.18 24.31 0.39
C ALA A 256 -18.91 25.80 0.12
N SER A 257 -18.19 26.09 -0.96
CA SER A 257 -17.95 27.46 -1.40
C SER A 257 -19.19 28.06 -2.07
N GLN A 258 -19.32 29.39 -2.05
CA GLN A 258 -20.45 30.09 -2.69
C GLN A 258 -20.52 29.82 -4.21
N GLN A 259 -19.36 29.66 -4.86
CA GLN A 259 -19.29 29.31 -6.28
C GLN A 259 -19.86 27.90 -6.52
N PHE A 260 -19.46 26.92 -5.70
CA PHE A 260 -19.98 25.55 -5.78
C PHE A 260 -21.50 25.51 -5.62
N LEU A 261 -22.04 26.22 -4.60
CA LEU A 261 -23.48 26.33 -4.37
C LEU A 261 -24.21 26.96 -5.57
N SER A 262 -23.63 28.00 -6.17
CA SER A 262 -24.20 28.66 -7.34
C SER A 262 -24.27 27.70 -8.54
N SER A 263 -23.23 26.88 -8.74
CA SER A 263 -23.20 25.85 -9.78
C SER A 263 -24.24 24.75 -9.55
N VAL A 264 -24.38 24.25 -8.32
CA VAL A 264 -25.42 23.26 -7.98
C VAL A 264 -26.83 23.81 -8.25
N ILE A 265 -27.11 25.05 -7.84
CA ILE A 265 -28.40 25.70 -8.10
C ILE A 265 -28.66 25.84 -9.61
N GLN A 266 -27.63 26.22 -10.39
CA GLN A 266 -27.75 26.33 -11.83
C GLN A 266 -28.08 24.99 -12.48
N ASN A 267 -27.36 23.92 -12.09
CA ASN A 267 -27.57 22.57 -12.61
C ASN A 267 -28.99 22.08 -12.32
N LEU A 268 -29.48 22.26 -11.08
CA LEU A 268 -30.84 21.89 -10.70
C LEU A 268 -31.92 22.66 -11.50
N ARG A 269 -31.67 23.93 -11.85
CA ARG A 269 -32.58 24.72 -12.70
C ARG A 269 -32.60 24.23 -14.14
N THR A 270 -31.45 23.83 -14.69
CA THR A 270 -31.34 23.30 -16.05
C THR A 270 -32.04 21.95 -16.20
N VAL A 271 -31.98 21.12 -15.15
CA VAL A 271 -32.71 19.84 -15.11
C VAL A 271 -34.23 20.06 -14.99
N GLY A 272 -34.66 21.13 -14.30
CA GLY A 272 -36.06 21.51 -14.16
C GLY A 272 -36.70 22.21 -15.36
N THR A 273 -35.94 22.57 -16.40
CA THR A 273 -36.49 23.09 -17.66
C THR A 273 -36.86 21.93 -18.60
N PRO A 274 -38.15 21.69 -18.89
CA PRO A 274 -38.51 20.83 -20.01
C PRO A 274 -37.90 21.44 -21.26
N ILE A 275 -37.22 20.63 -22.07
CA ILE A 275 -36.86 20.97 -23.44
C ILE A 275 -38.13 21.53 -24.08
N ALA A 276 -38.11 22.82 -24.44
CA ALA A 276 -39.21 23.42 -25.18
C ALA A 276 -39.43 22.54 -26.42
N SER A 277 -40.54 21.79 -26.42
CA SER A 277 -41.03 21.10 -27.60
C SER A 277 -41.10 22.14 -28.69
N VAL A 278 -40.23 22.02 -29.69
CA VAL A 278 -40.31 22.86 -30.89
C VAL A 278 -41.72 22.66 -31.45
N PRO A 279 -42.61 23.66 -31.40
CA PRO A 279 -43.89 23.53 -32.05
C PRO A 279 -43.59 23.66 -33.54
N GLY A 280 -43.92 22.63 -34.31
CA GLY A 280 -43.84 22.72 -35.76
C GLY A 280 -44.62 23.94 -36.27
N SER A 281 -43.98 24.68 -37.17
CA SER A 281 -44.57 25.43 -38.29
C SER A 281 -43.45 25.79 -39.24
#